data_AF-A0ABD6B6S1-F1
#
_entry.id   AF-A0ABD6B6S1-F1
#
_cell.length_a   1.000
_cell.length_b   1.000
_cell.length_c   1.000
_cell.angle_alpha   90.00
_cell.angle_beta   90.00
_cell.angle_gamma   90.00
#
_symmetry.space_group_name_H-M   'P 1'
#
loop_
_entity.id
_entity.type
_entity.pdbx_description
1 polymer ?
#
loop_
_entity_poly.entity_id
_entity_poly.type
_entity_poly.pdbx_seq_one_letter_code
_entity_poly.pdbx_strand_id
1 'polypeptide(L)'
;MQHDSLPRRRALAAISATVTAAVAGCSNLPGTDDTTEELTFDELHQTPTYVADGVDLTLHEEVPTVSATNNADLLLLPGDTDVAAEQAADWLAADRAIALLGDDAEPTWLDWEASDAFDDTFENRGAADSDPDPDLLVGVTFENRTATYNRTWADGPRDRDLIRALDEILVEIAARTPA
;
A
#
# COMPACT_ATOMS: atom_id res chain seq x y z
N MET A 1 -21.41 -36.25 73.89
CA MET A 1 -22.43 -37.28 73.58
C MET A 1 -22.71 -37.20 72.09
N GLN A 2 -22.48 -38.32 71.39
CA GLN A 2 -22.73 -38.51 69.96
C GLN A 2 -24.22 -38.31 69.63
N HIS A 3 -24.52 -37.95 68.39
CA HIS A 3 -25.40 -38.73 67.53
C HIS A 3 -25.06 -38.45 66.06
N ASP A 4 -24.45 -39.47 65.44
CA ASP A 4 -24.54 -39.75 64.02
C ASP A 4 -26.01 -39.86 63.59
N SER A 5 -26.34 -39.40 62.39
CA SER A 5 -27.44 -40.00 61.60
C SER A 5 -27.43 -39.50 60.15
N LEU A 6 -26.75 -40.24 59.28
CA LEU A 6 -27.20 -40.42 57.90
C LEU A 6 -28.20 -41.58 57.85
N PRO A 7 -29.32 -41.42 57.14
CA PRO A 7 -29.94 -42.58 56.50
C PRO A 7 -30.15 -42.39 55.00
N ARG A 8 -29.64 -43.38 54.27
CA ARG A 8 -29.96 -43.77 52.89
C ARG A 8 -31.47 -43.87 52.65
N ARG A 9 -31.89 -43.51 51.42
CA ARG A 9 -32.94 -44.10 50.54
C ARG A 9 -33.34 -42.99 49.54
N ARG A 10 -33.70 -43.20 48.28
CA ARG A 10 -33.80 -44.35 47.36
C ARG A 10 -33.96 -43.71 45.98
N ALA A 11 -33.50 -44.40 44.94
CA ALA A 11 -33.62 -44.04 43.53
C ALA A 11 -35.05 -43.69 43.09
N LEU A 12 -35.16 -42.80 42.10
CA LEU A 12 -36.10 -42.95 40.98
C LEU A 12 -35.49 -42.32 39.73
N ALA A 13 -35.54 -43.10 38.65
CA ALA A 13 -35.11 -42.77 37.31
C ALA A 13 -36.20 -42.04 36.52
N ALA A 14 -35.80 -41.60 35.32
CA ALA A 14 -36.62 -41.07 34.23
C ALA A 14 -36.98 -39.57 34.39
N ILE A 15 -36.97 -38.71 33.37
CA ILE A 15 -37.37 -38.90 31.98
C ILE A 15 -36.55 -37.94 31.10
N SER A 16 -36.14 -38.44 29.95
CA SER A 16 -35.58 -37.70 28.83
C SER A 16 -36.56 -36.64 28.30
N ALA A 17 -36.13 -35.38 28.28
CA ALA A 17 -36.71 -34.35 27.43
C ALA A 17 -35.60 -33.85 26.51
N THR A 18 -35.68 -34.23 25.24
CA THR A 18 -34.96 -33.60 24.14
C THR A 18 -35.26 -32.11 24.15
N VAL A 19 -34.24 -31.30 24.44
CA VAL A 19 -34.32 -29.87 24.18
C VAL A 19 -34.20 -29.71 22.67
N THR A 20 -35.34 -29.56 22.00
CA THR A 20 -35.41 -28.90 20.70
C THR A 20 -34.90 -27.48 20.93
N ALA A 21 -33.60 -27.27 20.69
CA ALA A 21 -33.08 -25.93 20.50
C ALA A 21 -33.81 -25.36 19.28
N ALA A 22 -34.72 -24.42 19.54
CA ALA A 22 -35.19 -23.52 18.51
C ALA A 22 -33.95 -22.84 17.95
N VAL A 23 -33.59 -23.16 16.71
CA VAL A 23 -32.79 -22.26 15.89
C VAL A 23 -33.62 -20.99 15.79
N ALA A 24 -33.34 -20.05 16.69
CA ALA A 24 -33.60 -18.66 16.40
C ALA A 24 -32.81 -18.39 15.12
N GLY A 25 -33.53 -18.43 14.00
CA GLY A 25 -33.07 -17.85 12.76
C GLY A 25 -32.78 -16.40 13.06
N CYS A 26 -31.52 -16.11 13.40
CA CYS A 26 -30.95 -14.83 13.12
C CYS A 26 -31.01 -14.77 11.59
N SER A 27 -32.08 -14.18 11.07
CA SER A 27 -32.05 -13.54 9.77
C SER A 27 -30.90 -12.55 9.86
N ASN A 28 -29.71 -13.03 9.50
CA ASN A 28 -28.64 -12.15 9.13
C ASN A 28 -29.18 -11.48 7.87
N LEU A 29 -29.74 -10.29 8.07
CA LEU A 29 -29.85 -9.30 7.02
C LEU A 29 -28.50 -9.36 6.27
N PRO A 30 -28.49 -9.34 4.92
CA PRO A 30 -27.33 -8.85 4.24
C PRO A 30 -27.18 -7.41 4.74
N GLY A 31 -26.40 -7.24 5.81
CA GLY A 31 -25.77 -5.97 6.08
C GLY A 31 -25.12 -5.64 4.76
N THR A 32 -25.45 -4.46 4.25
CA THR A 32 -24.70 -3.80 3.20
C THR A 32 -23.22 -4.10 3.44
N ASP A 33 -22.70 -5.08 2.68
CA ASP A 33 -21.29 -5.33 2.54
C ASP A 33 -20.77 -4.05 1.87
N ASP A 34 -20.53 -3.01 2.68
CA ASP A 34 -19.34 -2.20 2.48
C ASP A 34 -18.23 -3.23 2.45
N THR A 35 -17.91 -3.61 1.23
CA THR A 35 -16.93 -4.61 0.85
C THR A 35 -15.62 -3.98 1.31
N THR A 36 -15.32 -4.16 2.59
CA THR A 36 -13.98 -4.01 3.13
C THR A 36 -13.23 -5.20 2.56
N GLU A 37 -13.01 -5.15 1.26
CA GLU A 37 -12.05 -5.99 0.58
C GLU A 37 -10.74 -5.74 1.31
N GLU A 38 -10.33 -6.72 2.10
CA GLU A 38 -9.04 -6.77 2.77
C GLU A 38 -7.97 -6.47 1.72
N LEU A 39 -7.17 -5.42 1.95
CA LEU A 39 -6.09 -5.08 1.04
C LEU A 39 -4.97 -6.10 1.25
N THR A 40 -4.76 -6.95 0.26
CA THR A 40 -3.60 -7.84 0.18
C THR A 40 -2.57 -7.20 -0.74
N PHE A 41 -1.32 -7.11 -0.28
CA PHE A 41 -0.22 -6.54 -1.06
C PHE A 41 0.77 -7.63 -1.46
N ASP A 42 1.30 -7.56 -2.68
CA ASP A 42 2.29 -8.53 -3.18
C ASP A 42 3.73 -8.00 -3.02
N GLU A 43 4.04 -6.78 -3.45
CA GLU A 43 5.39 -6.21 -3.36
C GLU A 43 5.51 -5.11 -2.30
N LEU A 44 4.45 -4.35 -2.09
CA LEU A 44 4.47 -3.21 -1.17
C LEU A 44 4.67 -3.64 0.29
N HIS A 45 4.19 -4.82 0.70
CA HIS A 45 4.38 -5.33 2.08
C HIS A 45 5.83 -5.70 2.41
N GLN A 46 6.68 -5.84 1.40
CA GLN A 46 8.11 -6.18 1.56
C GLN A 46 9.05 -5.04 1.14
N THR A 47 8.50 -3.90 0.73
CA THR A 47 9.26 -2.73 0.24
C THR A 47 9.38 -1.66 1.32
N PRO A 48 10.55 -1.46 1.96
CA PRO A 48 10.78 -0.38 2.92
C PRO A 48 10.45 0.97 2.31
N THR A 49 9.42 1.63 2.83
CA THR A 49 8.85 2.84 2.25
C THR A 49 9.13 4.05 3.14
N TYR A 50 9.72 5.10 2.58
CA TYR A 50 9.80 6.41 3.22
C TYR A 50 8.64 7.27 2.71
N VAL A 51 7.97 7.97 3.63
CA VAL A 51 6.88 8.90 3.31
C VAL A 51 7.33 10.30 3.71
N ALA A 52 7.45 11.19 2.73
CA ALA A 52 7.81 12.58 2.98
C ALA A 52 6.67 13.34 3.68
N ASP A 53 7.06 14.34 4.45
CA ASP A 53 6.12 15.35 4.94
C ASP A 53 5.45 16.03 3.73
N GLY A 54 4.12 16.14 3.75
CA GLY A 54 3.34 16.72 2.65
C GLY A 54 2.61 15.70 1.77
N VAL A 55 2.94 14.41 1.87
CA VAL A 55 2.14 13.34 1.24
C VAL A 55 0.87 13.10 2.07
N ASP A 56 -0.29 13.40 1.49
CA ASP A 56 -1.60 13.07 2.07
C ASP A 56 -1.99 11.64 1.69
N LEU A 57 -1.29 10.66 2.25
CA LEU A 57 -1.57 9.24 2.05
C LEU A 57 -1.44 8.48 3.37
N THR A 58 -2.50 7.79 3.79
CA THR A 58 -2.45 6.89 4.95
C THR A 58 -2.09 5.48 4.50
N LEU A 59 -0.83 5.08 4.69
CA LEU A 59 -0.39 3.72 4.41
C LEU A 59 -1.05 2.69 5.34
N HIS A 60 -1.32 1.50 4.80
CA HIS A 60 -1.80 0.37 5.58
C HIS A 60 -0.72 -0.08 6.58
N GLU A 61 -1.13 -0.63 7.73
CA GLU A 61 -0.20 -1.03 8.81
C GLU A 61 0.79 -2.13 8.41
N GLU A 62 0.47 -2.86 7.35
CA GLU A 62 1.30 -3.93 6.78
C GLU A 62 2.38 -3.43 5.82
N VAL A 63 2.34 -2.15 5.43
CA VAL A 63 3.39 -1.53 4.61
C VAL A 63 4.55 -1.10 5.51
N PRO A 64 5.77 -1.65 5.33
CA PRO A 64 6.90 -1.33 6.19
C PRO A 64 7.38 0.10 5.94
N THR A 65 7.28 0.95 6.95
CA THR A 65 7.74 2.34 6.87
C THR A 65 9.10 2.54 7.53
N VAL A 66 9.92 3.41 6.93
CA VAL A 66 11.24 3.80 7.46
C VAL A 66 11.33 5.31 7.61
N SER A 67 12.12 5.77 8.56
CA SER A 67 12.25 7.20 8.89
C SER A 67 13.34 7.94 8.11
N ALA A 68 14.14 7.25 7.31
CA ALA A 68 15.25 7.84 6.58
C ALA A 68 15.29 7.32 5.14
N THR A 69 15.47 8.23 4.18
CA THR A 69 15.47 7.95 2.74
C THR A 69 16.53 6.94 2.33
N ASN A 70 17.69 6.91 3.00
CA ASN A 70 18.76 5.95 2.71
C ASN A 70 18.46 4.50 3.11
N ASN A 71 17.36 4.26 3.82
CA ASN A 71 16.89 2.93 4.21
C ASN A 71 15.63 2.50 3.43
N ALA A 72 15.19 3.29 2.44
CA ALA A 72 13.91 3.12 1.77
C ALA A 72 14.08 2.67 0.31
N ASP A 73 13.52 1.52 -0.04
CA ASP A 73 13.54 1.07 -1.43
C ASP A 73 12.49 1.81 -2.28
N LEU A 74 11.48 2.41 -1.61
CA LEU A 74 10.50 3.32 -2.20
C LEU A 74 10.44 4.65 -1.43
N LEU A 75 10.47 5.75 -2.16
CA LEU A 75 10.33 7.12 -1.66
C LEU A 75 9.00 7.71 -2.14
N LEU A 76 8.05 7.94 -1.23
CA LEU A 76 6.80 8.66 -1.52
C LEU A 76 6.99 10.15 -1.25
N LEU A 77 6.86 10.98 -2.27
CA LEU A 77 7.01 12.43 -2.22
C LEU A 77 5.74 13.11 -2.74
N PRO A 78 5.41 14.32 -2.26
CA PRO A 78 4.35 15.09 -2.89
C PRO A 78 4.79 15.55 -4.28
N GLY A 79 3.84 15.77 -5.18
CA GLY A 79 4.10 16.21 -6.55
C GLY A 79 4.80 17.55 -6.60
N ASP A 80 4.52 18.46 -5.66
CA ASP A 80 5.12 19.78 -5.53
C ASP A 80 6.40 19.78 -4.65
N THR A 81 7.12 18.67 -4.60
CA THR A 81 8.29 18.52 -3.73
C THR A 81 9.43 19.50 -4.05
N ASP A 82 10.07 20.03 -3.00
CA ASP A 82 11.30 20.85 -3.11
C ASP A 82 12.58 19.99 -3.32
N VAL A 83 12.45 18.68 -3.55
CA VAL A 83 13.62 17.81 -3.82
C VAL A 83 14.29 18.26 -5.12
N ALA A 84 15.59 18.53 -5.04
CA ALA A 84 16.39 18.89 -6.20
C ALA A 84 16.62 17.69 -7.13
N ALA A 85 16.77 17.96 -8.43
CA ALA A 85 16.99 16.93 -9.45
C ALA A 85 18.24 16.09 -9.18
N GLU A 86 19.32 16.70 -8.66
CA GLU A 86 20.54 15.98 -8.26
C GLU A 86 20.24 14.92 -7.20
N GLN A 87 19.41 15.25 -6.21
CA GLN A 87 19.08 14.33 -5.13
C GLN A 87 18.16 13.20 -5.62
N ALA A 88 17.22 13.51 -6.53
CA ALA A 88 16.36 12.50 -7.15
C ALA A 88 17.17 11.54 -8.04
N ALA A 89 18.10 12.07 -8.84
CA ALA A 89 19.01 11.28 -9.66
C ALA A 89 19.88 10.34 -8.80
N ASP A 90 20.43 10.82 -7.69
CA ASP A 90 21.22 10.01 -6.75
C ASP A 90 20.39 8.85 -6.15
N TRP A 91 19.12 9.06 -5.85
CA TRP A 91 18.24 8.01 -5.33
C TRP A 91 17.94 6.95 -6.38
N LEU A 92 17.61 7.38 -7.60
CA LEU A 92 17.36 6.49 -8.74
C LEU A 92 18.61 5.69 -9.14
N ALA A 93 19.80 6.31 -9.11
CA ALA A 93 21.08 5.64 -9.37
C ALA A 93 21.47 4.64 -8.26
N ALA A 94 20.85 4.75 -7.08
CA ALA A 94 20.97 3.79 -5.98
C ALA A 94 19.85 2.74 -5.99
N ASP A 95 19.21 2.52 -7.14
CA ASP A 95 18.14 1.54 -7.38
C ASP A 95 16.89 1.74 -6.50
N ARG A 96 16.61 2.97 -6.06
CA ARG A 96 15.38 3.31 -5.33
C ARG A 96 14.28 3.72 -6.29
N ALA A 97 13.04 3.35 -5.99
CA ALA A 97 11.87 3.88 -6.67
C ALA A 97 11.45 5.22 -6.04
N ILE A 98 11.00 6.17 -6.86
CA ILE A 98 10.41 7.43 -6.43
C ILE A 98 8.97 7.47 -6.91
N ALA A 99 8.01 7.69 -6.02
CA ALA A 99 6.63 8.00 -6.36
C ALA A 99 6.30 9.45 -6.02
N LEU A 100 5.80 10.19 -7.00
CA LEU A 100 5.27 11.53 -6.88
C LEU A 100 3.74 11.48 -6.88
N LEU A 101 3.13 12.16 -5.91
CA LEU A 101 1.67 12.14 -5.70
C LEU A 101 1.06 13.54 -5.81
N GLY A 102 0.02 13.67 -6.63
CA GLY A 102 -0.75 14.90 -6.82
C GLY A 102 -0.44 15.60 -8.15
N ASP A 103 -1.16 16.69 -8.40
CA ASP A 103 -1.24 17.37 -9.71
C ASP A 103 0.12 17.82 -10.26
N ASP A 104 1.08 18.16 -9.38
CA ASP A 104 2.42 18.61 -9.79
C ASP A 104 3.42 17.46 -10.02
N ALA A 105 2.97 16.20 -9.93
CA ALA A 105 3.85 15.03 -10.07
C ALA A 105 4.56 14.96 -11.42
N GLU A 106 3.83 15.12 -12.53
CA GLU A 106 4.43 15.11 -13.87
C GLU A 106 5.26 16.37 -14.15
N PRO A 107 4.78 17.60 -13.88
CA PRO A 107 5.61 18.79 -14.00
C PRO A 107 6.97 18.67 -13.29
N THR A 108 6.99 18.21 -12.04
CA THR A 108 8.22 18.00 -11.27
C THR A 108 9.11 16.93 -11.90
N TRP A 109 8.55 15.82 -12.36
CA TRP A 109 9.31 14.77 -13.05
C TRP A 109 9.94 15.27 -14.35
N LEU A 110 9.18 16.01 -15.16
CA LEU A 110 9.66 16.58 -16.43
C LEU A 110 10.79 17.59 -16.19
N ASP A 111 10.68 18.43 -15.16
CA ASP A 111 11.72 19.37 -14.77
C ASP A 111 13.00 18.65 -14.32
N TRP A 112 12.88 17.54 -13.59
CA TRP A 112 14.02 16.69 -13.24
C TRP A 112 14.65 16.03 -14.46
N GLU A 113 13.87 15.39 -15.34
CA GLU A 113 14.39 14.73 -16.54
C GLU A 113 15.03 15.69 -17.54
N ALA A 114 14.63 16.97 -17.53
CA ALA A 114 15.24 18.03 -18.35
C ALA A 114 16.52 18.63 -17.73
N SER A 115 16.88 18.26 -16.51
CA SER A 115 18.04 18.81 -15.80
C SER A 115 19.37 18.19 -16.24
N ASP A 116 20.46 18.95 -16.09
CA ASP A 116 21.82 18.45 -16.32
C ASP A 116 22.13 17.23 -15.42
N ALA A 117 21.54 17.16 -14.23
CA ALA A 117 21.75 16.05 -13.31
C ALA A 117 21.23 14.71 -13.87
N PHE A 118 20.06 14.71 -14.51
CA PHE A 118 19.52 13.52 -15.15
C PHE A 118 20.24 13.20 -16.46
N ASP A 119 20.62 14.21 -17.25
CA ASP A 119 21.40 14.01 -18.50
C ASP A 119 22.80 13.42 -18.21
N ASP A 120 23.45 13.85 -17.14
CA ASP A 120 24.75 13.32 -16.71
C ASP A 120 24.66 11.90 -16.13
N THR A 121 23.53 11.54 -15.53
CA THR A 121 23.36 10.27 -14.80
C THR A 121 22.75 9.17 -15.66
N PHE A 122 21.82 9.50 -16.56
CA PHE A 122 21.01 8.53 -17.31
C PHE A 122 21.03 8.77 -18.83
N GLU A 123 20.96 7.69 -19.61
CA GLU A 123 20.87 7.74 -21.08
C GLU A 123 19.43 7.93 -21.57
N ASN A 124 18.74 8.93 -21.03
CA ASN A 124 17.34 9.19 -21.34
C ASN A 124 17.17 9.85 -22.71
N ARG A 125 16.05 9.58 -23.37
CA ARG A 125 15.70 10.19 -24.66
C ARG A 125 14.40 10.98 -24.55
N GLY A 126 14.44 11.99 -23.70
CA GLY A 126 13.32 12.88 -23.43
C GLY A 126 12.22 12.23 -22.61
N ALA A 127 11.47 13.10 -21.95
CA ALA A 127 10.32 12.77 -21.15
C ALA A 127 9.04 12.91 -21.99
N ALA A 128 8.06 12.02 -21.78
CA ALA A 128 6.76 12.13 -22.41
C ALA A 128 5.80 12.86 -21.47
N ASP A 129 5.13 13.87 -22.01
CA ASP A 129 4.06 14.62 -21.36
C ASP A 129 2.73 13.87 -21.52
N SER A 130 1.97 13.70 -20.44
CA SER A 130 0.69 13.00 -20.43
C SER A 130 -0.46 14.01 -20.53
N ASP A 131 -1.60 13.58 -21.11
CA ASP A 131 -2.83 14.38 -21.09
C ASP A 131 -4.00 13.43 -20.82
N PRO A 132 -4.63 13.50 -19.62
CA PRO A 132 -4.33 14.43 -18.51
C PRO A 132 -3.06 14.07 -17.71
N ASP A 133 -2.55 15.05 -16.95
CA ASP A 133 -1.48 14.86 -15.95
C ASP A 133 -1.88 13.73 -14.96
N PRO A 134 -0.94 12.86 -14.55
CA PRO A 134 -1.22 11.74 -13.67
C PRO A 134 -1.27 12.14 -12.19
N ASP A 135 -2.22 11.57 -11.43
CA ASP A 135 -2.28 11.74 -9.97
C ASP A 135 -1.16 10.96 -9.24
N LEU A 136 -0.64 9.89 -9.86
CA LEU A 136 0.48 9.08 -9.38
C LEU A 136 1.47 8.86 -10.51
N LEU A 137 2.73 9.25 -10.26
CA LEU A 137 3.85 8.99 -11.14
C LEU A 137 4.95 8.25 -10.36
N VAL A 138 5.40 7.11 -10.87
CA VAL A 138 6.49 6.33 -10.28
C VAL A 138 7.66 6.25 -11.26
N GLY A 139 8.79 6.84 -10.86
CA GLY A 139 10.07 6.77 -11.55
C GLY A 139 10.96 5.68 -10.98
N VAL A 140 11.55 4.88 -11.86
CA VAL A 140 12.56 3.86 -11.53
C VAL A 140 13.67 3.87 -12.57
N THR A 141 14.75 3.14 -12.30
CA THR A 141 15.83 2.91 -13.26
C THR A 141 15.88 1.45 -13.69
N PHE A 142 16.17 1.24 -14.97
CA PHE A 142 16.59 -0.04 -15.50
C PHE A 142 17.88 0.17 -16.30
N GLU A 143 18.95 -0.53 -15.90
CA GLU A 143 20.29 -0.30 -16.43
C GLU A 143 20.71 1.17 -16.21
N ASN A 144 20.80 1.96 -17.28
CA ASN A 144 21.17 3.38 -17.20
C ASN A 144 20.06 4.30 -17.73
N ARG A 145 18.79 3.85 -17.71
CA ARG A 145 17.66 4.65 -18.19
C ARG A 145 16.56 4.71 -17.14
N THR A 146 15.89 5.85 -17.07
CA THR A 146 14.67 5.96 -16.30
C THR A 146 13.52 5.28 -17.03
N ALA A 147 12.57 4.77 -16.26
CA ALA A 147 11.28 4.33 -16.72
C ALA A 147 10.21 4.91 -15.80
N THR A 148 9.12 5.34 -16.40
CA THR A 148 8.01 5.98 -15.71
C THR A 148 6.76 5.13 -15.82
N TYR A 149 6.10 4.94 -14.69
CA TYR A 149 4.78 4.34 -14.59
C TYR A 149 3.83 5.41 -14.07
N ASN A 150 2.65 5.54 -14.65
CA ASN A 150 1.70 6.56 -14.24
C ASN A 150 0.26 6.03 -14.14
N ARG A 151 -0.54 6.71 -13.33
CA ARG A 151 -1.97 6.46 -13.17
C ARG A 151 -2.71 7.78 -12.97
N THR A 152 -3.88 7.86 -13.60
CA THR A 152 -4.81 8.98 -13.48
C THR A 152 -6.21 8.48 -13.14
N TRP A 153 -6.93 9.23 -12.34
CA TRP A 153 -8.30 8.96 -11.89
C TRP A 153 -9.22 10.13 -12.20
N ALA A 154 -10.43 9.85 -12.69
CA ALA A 154 -11.35 10.88 -13.17
C ALA A 154 -11.86 11.84 -12.07
N ASP A 155 -11.97 11.36 -10.83
CA ASP A 155 -12.48 12.12 -9.68
C ASP A 155 -11.40 12.27 -8.58
N GLY A 156 -10.13 12.09 -8.94
CA GLY A 156 -9.01 11.93 -8.00
C GLY A 156 -9.03 10.56 -7.31
N PRO A 157 -7.87 10.07 -6.85
CA PRO A 157 -7.80 8.77 -6.20
C PRO A 157 -8.18 8.84 -4.71
N ARG A 158 -8.63 7.71 -4.16
CA ARG A 158 -8.65 7.49 -2.71
C ARG A 158 -7.34 6.83 -2.28
N ASP A 159 -6.96 6.90 -1.01
CA ASP A 159 -5.79 6.22 -0.45
C ASP A 159 -5.74 4.74 -0.85
N ARG A 160 -6.89 4.07 -0.79
CA ARG A 160 -7.02 2.66 -1.18
C ARG A 160 -6.67 2.41 -2.65
N ASP A 161 -7.01 3.33 -3.53
CA ASP A 161 -6.74 3.23 -4.97
C ASP A 161 -5.26 3.53 -5.26
N LEU A 162 -4.68 4.52 -4.57
CA LEU A 162 -3.25 4.84 -4.64
C LEU A 162 -2.37 3.67 -4.19
N ILE A 163 -2.65 3.11 -3.01
CA ILE A 163 -1.83 2.03 -2.44
C ILE A 163 -1.91 0.78 -3.32
N ARG A 164 -3.08 0.48 -3.91
CA ARG A 164 -3.22 -0.63 -4.85
C ARG A 164 -2.45 -0.39 -6.13
N ALA A 165 -2.58 0.79 -6.73
CA ALA A 165 -1.83 1.14 -7.93
C ALA A 165 -0.31 1.08 -7.69
N LEU A 166 0.14 1.53 -6.52
CA LEU A 166 1.53 1.47 -6.12
C LEU A 166 2.02 0.01 -6.01
N ASP A 167 1.27 -0.87 -5.35
CA ASP A 167 1.60 -2.30 -5.26
C ASP A 167 1.65 -2.96 -6.65
N GLU A 168 0.66 -2.70 -7.52
CA GLU A 168 0.64 -3.20 -8.90
C GLU A 168 1.87 -2.73 -9.70
N ILE A 169 2.26 -1.46 -9.58
CA ILE A 169 3.44 -0.90 -10.25
C ILE A 169 4.72 -1.57 -9.73
N LEU A 170 4.86 -1.77 -8.41
CA LEU A 170 6.01 -2.46 -7.83
C LEU A 170 6.11 -3.91 -8.30
N VAL A 171 4.99 -4.63 -8.42
CA VAL A 171 4.94 -5.97 -9.03
C VAL A 171 5.46 -5.94 -10.47
N GLU A 172 5.04 -4.96 -11.27
CA GLU A 172 5.54 -4.81 -12.65
C GLU A 172 7.04 -4.51 -12.71
N ILE A 173 7.57 -3.72 -11.76
CA ILE A 173 8.99 -3.39 -11.66
C ILE A 173 9.79 -4.64 -11.26
N ALA A 174 9.36 -5.36 -10.22
CA ALA A 174 9.99 -6.59 -9.74
C ALA A 174 10.03 -7.68 -10.84
N ALA A 175 8.96 -7.81 -11.62
CA ALA A 175 8.91 -8.75 -12.74
C ALA A 175 9.93 -8.44 -13.85
N ARG A 176 10.37 -7.18 -13.99
CA ARG A 176 11.39 -6.76 -14.96
C ARG A 176 12.81 -6.81 -14.41
N THR A 177 12.96 -6.93 -13.09
CA THR A 177 14.26 -6.99 -12.40
C THR A 177 14.38 -8.31 -11.64
N PRO A 178 14.54 -9.45 -12.33
CA PRO A 178 14.64 -10.73 -11.65
C PRO A 178 15.92 -10.76 -10.78
N ALA A 179 15.72 -11.07 -9.50
CA ALA A 179 16.76 -11.17 -8.47
C ALA A 179 17.84 -12.23 -8.77
#